data_AF-A0A1I2CTR0-F1
#
_entry.id   AF-A0A1I2CTR0-F1
#
_cell.length_a   1.000
_cell.length_b   1.000
_cell.length_c   1.000
_cell.angle_alpha   90.00
_cell.angle_beta   90.00
_cell.angle_gamma   90.00
#
_symmetry.space_group_name_H-M   'P 1'
#
loop_
_entity.id
_entity.type
_entity.pdbx_description
1 polymer ?
#
loop_
_entity_poly.entity_id
_entity_poly.type
_entity_poly.pdbx_seq_one_letter_code
_entity_poly.pdbx_strand_id
1 'polypeptide(L)'
;MTGSRRARLVSSAASVAVFVAAVAGCTSAGKDRSDVAATPAAAPASASAGSPKPAVSGSAQPRAGWKTIEHRDVRVDIPADWVHPDTGGCEVEYEKWAPAGSPRCTMTTGVVFYGAATFDPAHGPGVRQNRNGDWAGYVFAGDLAVYAIGPDRDLVEDLLGTARPPAPR
;
A
#
# COMPACT_ATOMS: atom_id res chain seq x y z
N MET A 1 -19.95 55.91 5.17
CA MET A 1 -19.96 55.52 6.59
C MET A 1 -18.82 54.55 6.83
N THR A 2 -17.84 55.04 7.58
CA THR A 2 -16.56 54.45 7.96
C THR A 2 -16.76 53.36 9.02
N GLY A 3 -15.96 52.29 9.01
CA GLY A 3 -16.07 51.26 10.04
C GLY A 3 -15.03 50.13 9.98
N SER A 4 -13.74 50.46 10.02
CA SER A 4 -12.66 49.50 10.32
C SER A 4 -12.84 48.86 11.70
N ARG A 5 -12.58 47.55 11.81
CA ARG A 5 -12.15 46.93 13.08
C ARG A 5 -10.91 46.06 12.88
N ARG A 6 -10.04 46.18 13.87
CA ARG A 6 -8.62 45.84 13.91
C ARG A 6 -8.38 44.36 14.24
N ALA A 7 -7.21 43.92 13.78
CA ALA A 7 -6.51 42.68 14.07
C ALA A 7 -6.43 42.29 15.56
N ARG A 8 -6.36 40.97 15.80
CA ARG A 8 -5.50 40.39 16.84
C ARG A 8 -4.77 39.18 16.26
N LEU A 9 -3.48 39.36 16.00
CA LEU A 9 -2.48 38.30 15.90
C LEU A 9 -2.25 37.73 17.31
N VAL A 10 -2.24 36.41 17.43
CA VAL A 10 -1.62 35.74 18.59
C VAL A 10 -0.63 34.73 18.03
N SER A 11 0.65 35.11 18.09
CA SER A 11 1.79 34.23 17.91
C SER A 11 1.99 33.38 19.17
N SER A 12 2.18 32.07 18.98
CA SER A 12 2.85 31.23 19.98
C SER A 12 3.88 30.38 19.26
N ALA A 13 5.15 30.64 19.60
CA ALA A 13 6.35 30.00 19.12
C ALA A 13 6.48 28.57 19.70
N ALA A 14 6.91 27.62 18.86
CA ALA A 14 8.21 26.94 18.90
C ALA A 14 8.43 25.92 20.03
N SER A 15 8.75 24.69 19.64
CA SER A 15 9.90 23.95 20.18
C SER A 15 10.27 22.83 19.21
N VAL A 16 11.37 23.05 18.50
CA VAL A 16 12.13 22.03 17.78
C VAL A 16 13.04 21.36 18.79
N ALA A 17 12.99 20.03 18.91
CA ALA A 17 14.01 19.26 19.62
C ALA A 17 14.63 18.26 18.65
N VAL A 18 15.82 18.61 18.18
CA VAL A 18 16.76 17.74 17.47
C VAL A 18 17.56 16.99 18.55
N PHE A 19 17.58 15.66 18.49
CA PHE A 19 18.60 14.86 19.18
C PHE A 19 19.37 14.06 18.14
N VAL A 20 20.64 14.41 17.98
CA VAL A 20 21.64 13.73 17.16
C VAL A 20 22.85 13.44 18.05
N ALA A 21 23.48 12.29 17.78
CA ALA A 21 24.79 11.80 18.25
C ALA A 21 24.83 11.23 19.68
N ALA A 22 25.62 10.21 20.02
CA ALA A 22 26.73 9.58 19.32
C ALA A 22 27.10 8.21 19.94
N VAL A 23 27.61 7.33 19.07
CA VAL A 23 28.71 6.35 19.16
C VAL A 23 29.30 5.89 20.51
N ALA A 24 29.69 4.61 20.48
CA ALA A 24 30.88 3.97 21.07
C ALA A 24 30.74 3.25 22.43
N GLY A 25 31.15 1.98 22.43
CA GLY A 25 31.37 1.20 23.65
C GLY A 25 31.49 -0.32 23.42
N CYS A 26 32.57 -0.76 22.78
CA CYS A 26 33.01 -2.16 22.86
C CYS A 26 33.82 -2.39 24.16
N THR A 27 33.87 -3.66 24.56
CA THR A 27 34.90 -4.35 25.38
C THR A 27 34.62 -4.55 26.88
N SER A 28 34.48 -5.83 27.22
CA SER A 28 35.03 -6.48 28.43
C SER A 28 35.03 -7.99 28.13
N ALA A 29 36.13 -8.60 27.68
CA ALA A 29 37.26 -9.09 28.49
C ALA A 29 36.82 -10.11 29.57
N GLY A 30 36.88 -11.40 29.21
CA GLY A 30 36.68 -12.54 30.10
C GLY A 30 37.54 -13.72 29.63
N LYS A 31 38.57 -14.01 30.42
CA LYS A 31 39.71 -14.90 30.20
C LYS A 31 39.33 -16.33 30.61
N ASP A 32 39.63 -17.34 29.79
CA ASP A 32 40.28 -18.56 30.30
C ASP A 32 40.86 -19.46 29.20
N ARG A 33 42.00 -20.05 29.57
CA ARG A 33 42.95 -20.84 28.78
C ARG A 33 42.39 -22.21 28.40
N SER A 34 42.80 -22.71 27.24
CA SER A 34 43.42 -24.05 27.08
C SER A 34 43.94 -24.23 25.65
N ASP A 35 45.26 -24.47 25.55
CA ASP A 35 45.98 -25.00 24.39
C ASP A 35 45.37 -26.31 23.87
N VAL A 36 45.25 -26.47 22.54
CA VAL A 36 45.79 -27.60 21.76
C VAL A 36 45.97 -27.15 20.30
N ALA A 37 47.15 -27.42 19.75
CA ALA A 37 47.54 -27.19 18.36
C ALA A 37 46.74 -28.03 17.35
N ALA A 38 46.36 -27.43 16.22
CA ALA A 38 46.15 -28.14 14.95
C ALA A 38 46.16 -27.15 13.77
N THR A 39 47.21 -27.21 12.95
CA THR A 39 47.21 -26.73 11.55
C THR A 39 46.48 -27.80 10.72
N PRO A 40 45.46 -27.45 9.91
CA PRO A 40 45.73 -27.28 8.48
C PRO A 40 44.82 -26.31 7.69
N ALA A 41 45.31 -26.02 6.49
CA ALA A 41 44.59 -25.77 5.24
C ALA A 41 44.01 -24.36 4.99
N ALA A 42 44.63 -23.70 4.01
CA ALA A 42 44.11 -22.58 3.26
C ALA A 42 42.69 -22.87 2.73
N ALA A 43 41.79 -21.93 2.96
CA ALA A 43 40.43 -21.95 2.47
C ALA A 43 40.38 -21.74 0.95
N PRO A 44 39.60 -22.53 0.19
CA PRO A 44 39.19 -22.13 -1.15
C PRO A 44 38.13 -21.03 -1.06
N ALA A 45 38.25 -20.06 -1.98
CA ALA A 45 37.34 -18.96 -2.17
C ALA A 45 35.89 -19.43 -2.31
N SER A 46 34.99 -18.88 -1.49
CA SER A 46 33.55 -18.96 -1.70
C SER A 46 33.19 -18.15 -2.95
N ALA A 47 33.03 -18.84 -4.08
CA ALA A 47 32.36 -18.29 -5.23
C ALA A 47 30.88 -18.08 -4.86
N SER A 48 30.47 -16.81 -4.71
CA SER A 48 29.05 -16.44 -4.64
C SER A 48 28.40 -16.80 -5.98
N ALA A 49 27.75 -17.96 -6.03
CA ALA A 49 26.77 -18.27 -7.05
C ALA A 49 25.57 -17.35 -6.79
N GLY A 50 25.50 -16.24 -7.51
CA GLY A 50 24.30 -15.41 -7.58
C GLY A 50 23.16 -16.29 -8.11
N SER A 51 22.22 -16.65 -7.23
CA SER A 51 20.99 -17.30 -7.67
C SER A 51 20.21 -16.31 -8.54
N PRO A 52 19.86 -16.67 -9.80
CA PRO A 52 18.94 -15.85 -10.57
C PRO A 52 17.59 -15.85 -9.85
N LYS A 53 17.14 -14.66 -9.44
CA LYS A 53 15.77 -14.42 -8.96
C LYS A 53 14.82 -14.90 -10.06
N PRO A 54 13.91 -15.85 -9.82
CA PRO A 54 12.94 -16.24 -10.83
C PRO A 54 12.14 -15.00 -11.22
N ALA A 55 12.20 -14.62 -12.49
CA ALA A 55 11.23 -13.71 -13.05
C ALA A 55 9.88 -14.42 -12.94
N VAL A 56 9.04 -13.96 -12.00
CA VAL A 56 7.64 -14.38 -11.90
C VAL A 56 6.91 -13.77 -13.09
N SER A 57 7.09 -14.39 -14.25
CA SER A 57 6.19 -14.26 -15.38
C SER A 57 5.08 -15.29 -15.17
N GLY A 58 4.33 -15.12 -14.09
CA GLY A 58 3.15 -15.92 -13.81
C GLY A 58 1.95 -15.16 -14.32
N SER A 59 1.40 -15.57 -15.46
CA SER A 59 0.00 -15.31 -15.77
C SER A 59 -0.82 -15.84 -14.60
N ALA A 60 -1.23 -14.94 -13.69
CA ALA A 60 -2.02 -15.28 -12.53
C ALA A 60 -3.30 -15.96 -13.03
N GLN A 61 -3.42 -17.25 -12.72
CA GLN A 61 -4.58 -18.02 -13.13
C GLN A 61 -5.80 -17.50 -12.35
N PRO A 62 -6.95 -17.26 -13.00
CA PRO A 62 -8.11 -16.70 -12.31
C PRO A 62 -8.50 -17.58 -11.11
N ARG A 63 -8.51 -16.99 -9.92
CA ARG A 63 -9.02 -17.64 -8.72
C ARG A 63 -10.47 -18.07 -8.95
N ALA A 64 -10.84 -19.27 -8.54
CA ALA A 64 -12.21 -19.75 -8.67
C ALA A 64 -13.19 -18.76 -8.00
N GLY A 65 -14.26 -18.37 -8.70
CA GLY A 65 -15.23 -17.39 -8.23
C GLY A 65 -14.81 -15.93 -8.40
N TRP A 66 -13.70 -15.65 -9.07
CA TRP A 66 -13.23 -14.29 -9.37
C TRP A 66 -13.23 -14.04 -10.88
N LYS A 67 -13.30 -12.77 -11.27
CA LYS A 67 -13.17 -12.28 -12.64
C LYS A 67 -12.21 -11.09 -12.68
N THR A 68 -11.52 -10.92 -13.80
CA THR A 68 -10.72 -9.73 -14.04
C THR A 68 -11.58 -8.62 -14.63
N ILE A 69 -11.50 -7.43 -14.05
CA ILE A 69 -11.99 -6.18 -14.65
C ILE A 69 -10.81 -5.37 -15.14
N GLU A 70 -11.09 -4.49 -16.10
CA GLU A 70 -10.10 -3.59 -16.66
C GLU A 70 -10.67 -2.17 -16.74
N HIS A 71 -9.89 -1.21 -16.27
CA HIS A 71 -10.19 0.21 -16.39
C HIS A 71 -8.92 0.97 -16.80
N ARG A 72 -8.94 1.57 -17.99
CA ARG A 72 -7.79 2.30 -18.58
C ARG A 72 -6.49 1.48 -18.53
N ASP A 73 -6.54 0.26 -19.07
CA ASP A 73 -5.44 -0.72 -19.12
C ASP A 73 -4.95 -1.24 -17.73
N VAL A 74 -5.51 -0.76 -16.62
CA VAL A 74 -5.27 -1.30 -15.27
C VAL A 74 -6.24 -2.45 -15.02
N ARG A 75 -5.69 -3.60 -14.61
CA ARG A 75 -6.47 -4.82 -14.36
C ARG A 75 -6.53 -5.13 -12.87
N VAL A 76 -7.70 -5.53 -12.39
CA VAL A 76 -7.93 -5.97 -11.00
C VAL A 76 -8.81 -7.20 -11.03
N ASP A 77 -8.54 -8.20 -10.19
CA ASP A 77 -9.43 -9.33 -10.02
C ASP A 77 -10.43 -9.01 -8.91
N ILE A 78 -11.72 -9.25 -9.16
CA ILE A 78 -12.82 -9.04 -8.22
C ILE A 78 -13.69 -10.30 -8.13
N PRO A 79 -14.49 -10.48 -7.06
CA PRO A 79 -15.48 -11.56 -7.04
C PRO A 79 -16.42 -11.49 -8.25
N ALA A 80 -16.75 -12.66 -8.80
CA ALA A 80 -17.45 -12.77 -10.09
C ALA A 80 -18.87 -12.18 -10.06
N ASP A 81 -19.52 -12.21 -8.91
CA ASP A 81 -20.87 -11.71 -8.63
C ASP A 81 -20.94 -10.19 -8.44
N TRP A 82 -19.79 -9.50 -8.35
CA TRP A 82 -19.76 -8.05 -8.25
C TRP A 82 -20.20 -7.39 -9.55
N VAL A 83 -20.86 -6.25 -9.43
CA VAL A 83 -21.43 -5.49 -10.54
C VAL A 83 -20.80 -4.10 -10.62
N HIS A 84 -20.91 -3.47 -11.78
CA HIS A 84 -20.61 -2.05 -11.98
C HIS A 84 -21.93 -1.28 -11.86
N PRO A 85 -22.30 -0.76 -10.67
CA PRO A 85 -23.54 -0.01 -10.50
C PRO A 85 -23.50 1.29 -11.30
N ASP A 86 -24.63 1.68 -11.88
CA ASP A 86 -24.81 3.01 -12.43
C ASP A 86 -24.79 4.04 -11.29
N THR A 87 -23.78 4.93 -11.32
CA THR A 87 -23.59 6.00 -10.33
C THR A 87 -24.14 7.35 -10.82
N GLY A 88 -24.86 7.37 -11.95
CA GLY A 88 -25.48 8.58 -12.49
C GLY A 88 -26.37 9.30 -11.48
N GLY A 89 -26.11 10.60 -11.30
CA GLY A 89 -26.85 11.46 -10.37
C GLY A 89 -26.49 11.26 -8.89
N CYS A 90 -25.39 10.57 -8.59
CA CYS A 90 -24.75 10.65 -7.28
C CYS A 90 -23.93 11.95 -7.17
N GLU A 91 -23.70 12.43 -5.95
CA GLU A 91 -22.87 13.64 -5.72
C GLU A 91 -21.44 13.46 -6.28
N VAL A 92 -20.92 12.24 -6.20
CA VAL A 92 -19.68 11.85 -6.83
C VAL A 92 -19.90 10.60 -7.65
N GLU A 93 -19.56 10.68 -8.92
CA GLU A 93 -19.58 9.55 -9.85
C GLU A 93 -18.21 8.87 -9.81
N TYR A 94 -18.21 7.59 -9.47
CA TYR A 94 -17.01 6.77 -9.36
C TYR A 94 -17.09 5.65 -10.37
N GLU A 95 -15.95 5.33 -10.98
CA GLU A 95 -15.78 4.02 -11.61
C GLU A 95 -15.63 2.97 -10.49
N LYS A 96 -16.73 2.28 -10.17
CA LYS A 96 -16.88 1.46 -8.97
C LYS A 96 -17.35 0.06 -9.32
N TRP A 97 -16.74 -0.96 -8.73
CA TRP A 97 -17.29 -2.31 -8.69
C TRP A 97 -17.61 -2.71 -7.26
N ALA A 98 -18.77 -3.32 -7.03
CA ALA A 98 -19.27 -3.64 -5.71
C ALA A 98 -20.16 -4.90 -5.72
N PRO A 99 -20.41 -5.53 -4.57
CA PRO A 99 -21.38 -6.62 -4.45
C PRO A 99 -22.74 -6.23 -5.03
N ALA A 100 -23.42 -7.18 -5.68
CA ALA A 100 -24.78 -6.95 -6.18
C ALA A 100 -25.72 -6.48 -5.06
N GLY A 101 -26.56 -5.49 -5.33
CA GLY A 101 -27.47 -4.89 -4.35
C GLY A 101 -26.83 -3.86 -3.41
N SER A 102 -25.52 -3.60 -3.53
CA SER A 102 -24.87 -2.52 -2.78
C SER A 102 -25.46 -1.15 -3.14
N PRO A 103 -25.53 -0.20 -2.18
CA PRO A 103 -25.99 1.15 -2.49
C PRO A 103 -25.11 1.80 -3.56
N ARG A 104 -25.72 2.42 -4.57
CA ARG A 104 -24.98 2.96 -5.72
C ARG A 104 -24.15 4.20 -5.37
N CYS A 105 -24.71 5.12 -4.56
CA CYS A 105 -24.10 6.42 -4.25
C CYS A 105 -23.22 6.45 -3.00
N THR A 106 -23.01 5.32 -2.33
CA THR A 106 -22.11 5.26 -1.16
C THR A 106 -21.03 4.21 -1.36
N MET A 107 -19.89 4.42 -0.72
CA MET A 107 -18.78 3.48 -0.75
C MET A 107 -18.69 2.75 0.59
N THR A 108 -19.30 1.57 0.66
CA THR A 108 -19.25 0.69 1.84
C THR A 108 -18.43 -0.56 1.59
N THR A 109 -18.57 -1.15 0.40
CA THR A 109 -17.76 -2.27 -0.05
C THR A 109 -17.57 -2.17 -1.56
N GLY A 110 -16.33 -2.32 -2.02
CA GLY A 110 -16.05 -2.25 -3.44
C GLY A 110 -14.60 -1.89 -3.77
N VAL A 111 -14.35 -1.80 -5.07
CA VAL A 111 -13.13 -1.25 -5.69
C VAL A 111 -13.49 0.00 -6.47
N VAL A 112 -12.65 1.02 -6.38
CA VAL A 112 -12.76 2.29 -7.10
C VAL A 112 -11.43 2.66 -7.73
N PHE A 113 -11.49 3.33 -8.88
CA PHE A 113 -10.32 3.85 -9.56
C PHE A 113 -10.29 5.38 -9.47
N TYR A 114 -9.20 5.91 -8.92
CA TYR A 114 -8.92 7.35 -8.89
C TYR A 114 -7.73 7.66 -9.81
N GLY A 115 -7.74 8.84 -10.43
CA GLY A 115 -6.55 9.34 -11.13
C GLY A 115 -5.42 9.59 -10.14
N ALA A 116 -4.26 8.96 -10.34
CA ALA A 116 -3.13 9.05 -9.41
C ALA A 116 -2.63 10.49 -9.22
N ALA A 117 -2.69 11.32 -10.27
CA ALA A 117 -2.26 12.72 -10.23
C ALA A 117 -3.09 13.62 -9.29
N THR A 118 -4.34 13.23 -9.01
CA THR A 118 -5.26 14.00 -8.15
C THR A 118 -5.61 13.27 -6.85
N PHE A 119 -5.13 12.04 -6.69
CA PHE A 119 -5.39 11.24 -5.51
C PHE A 119 -4.41 11.63 -4.40
N ASP A 120 -4.91 12.38 -3.41
CA ASP A 120 -4.15 12.88 -2.26
C ASP A 120 -4.61 12.21 -0.95
N PRO A 121 -4.19 10.96 -0.68
CA PRO A 121 -4.58 10.25 0.51
C PRO A 121 -3.81 10.76 1.73
N ALA A 122 -4.48 10.87 2.88
CA ALA A 122 -3.86 11.29 4.14
C ALA A 122 -2.75 10.35 4.66
N HIS A 123 -2.59 9.17 4.05
CA HIS A 123 -1.65 8.13 4.44
C HIS A 123 -1.06 7.44 3.21
N GLY A 124 0.10 6.80 3.37
CA GLY A 124 0.75 6.02 2.31
C GLY A 124 -0.05 4.77 1.88
N PRO A 125 0.37 4.12 0.78
CA PRO A 125 -0.30 2.94 0.22
C PRO A 125 -0.35 1.76 1.20
N GLY A 126 -1.31 0.86 0.98
CA GLY A 126 -1.55 -0.33 1.81
C GLY A 126 -2.93 -0.34 2.45
N VAL A 127 -3.19 -1.37 3.24
CA VAL A 127 -4.48 -1.63 3.90
C VAL A 127 -4.43 -1.21 5.37
N ARG A 128 -5.51 -0.58 5.85
CA ARG A 128 -5.67 -0.16 7.23
C ARG A 128 -7.13 -0.19 7.66
N GLN A 129 -7.36 -0.26 8.96
CA GLN A 129 -8.69 -0.13 9.50
C GLN A 129 -9.08 1.35 9.64
N ASN A 130 -10.29 1.68 9.17
CA ASN A 130 -10.92 2.97 9.36
C ASN A 130 -11.54 3.06 10.77
N ARG A 131 -11.91 4.29 11.19
CA ARG A 131 -12.50 4.54 12.52
C ARG A 131 -13.82 3.79 12.74
N ASN A 132 -14.57 3.51 11.68
CA ASN A 132 -15.83 2.78 11.72
C ASN A 132 -15.67 1.25 11.78
N GLY A 133 -14.43 0.75 11.78
CA GLY A 133 -14.12 -0.69 11.85
C GLY A 133 -13.93 -1.37 10.49
N ASP A 134 -14.32 -0.73 9.39
CA ASP A 134 -14.08 -1.26 8.04
C ASP A 134 -12.60 -1.20 7.67
N TRP A 135 -12.18 -2.10 6.80
CA TRP A 135 -10.84 -2.09 6.20
C TRP A 135 -10.88 -1.32 4.88
N ALA A 136 -9.89 -0.47 4.68
CA ALA A 136 -9.71 0.24 3.44
C ALA A 136 -8.24 0.36 3.09
N GLY A 137 -7.95 0.45 1.80
CA GLY A 137 -6.59 0.63 1.34
C GLY A 137 -6.51 1.01 -0.11
N TYR A 138 -5.30 1.28 -0.56
CA TYR A 138 -5.04 1.53 -1.96
C TYR A 138 -3.65 1.10 -2.40
N VAL A 139 -3.50 0.89 -3.70
CA VAL A 139 -2.22 0.72 -4.40
C VAL A 139 -2.21 1.55 -5.67
N PHE A 140 -1.02 1.96 -6.11
CA PHE A 140 -0.86 2.61 -7.41
C PHE A 140 -0.59 1.56 -8.50
N ALA A 141 -1.26 1.70 -9.64
CA ALA A 141 -1.08 0.87 -10.81
C ALA A 141 -1.12 1.77 -12.07
N GLY A 142 0.05 2.12 -12.60
CA GLY A 142 0.15 3.09 -13.69
C GLY A 142 -0.33 4.48 -13.24
N ASP A 143 -1.22 5.10 -14.04
CA ASP A 143 -1.76 6.43 -13.79
C ASP A 143 -2.98 6.44 -12.84
N LEU A 144 -3.28 5.31 -12.20
CA LEU A 144 -4.43 5.15 -11.30
C LEU A 144 -4.01 4.72 -9.89
N ALA A 145 -4.78 5.19 -8.91
CA ALA A 145 -4.86 4.60 -7.59
C ALA A 145 -6.09 3.68 -7.54
N VAL A 146 -5.84 2.39 -7.30
CA VAL A 146 -6.90 1.40 -7.04
C VAL A 146 -7.18 1.43 -5.55
N TYR A 147 -8.40 1.81 -5.17
CA TYR A 147 -8.86 1.88 -3.79
C TYR A 147 -9.86 0.77 -3.52
N ALA A 148 -9.75 0.09 -2.38
CA ALA A 148 -10.69 -0.91 -1.94
C ALA A 148 -11.16 -0.62 -0.52
N ILE A 149 -12.42 -0.95 -0.22
CA ILE A 149 -13.01 -0.88 1.13
C ILE A 149 -13.95 -2.07 1.35
N GLY A 150 -14.05 -2.53 2.58
CA GLY A 150 -15.01 -3.55 3.00
C GLY A 150 -14.83 -3.97 4.46
N PRO A 151 -15.74 -4.80 4.99
CA PRO A 151 -15.67 -5.27 6.37
C PRO A 151 -14.59 -6.34 6.60
N ASP A 152 -14.14 -7.01 5.54
CA ASP A 152 -13.17 -8.10 5.58
C ASP A 152 -11.79 -7.60 5.09
N ARG A 153 -10.80 -7.69 5.99
CA ARG A 153 -9.42 -7.29 5.70
C ARG A 153 -8.82 -8.11 4.57
N ASP A 154 -9.01 -9.42 4.62
CA ASP A 154 -8.34 -10.35 3.71
C ASP A 154 -8.88 -10.16 2.29
N LEU A 155 -10.19 -9.90 2.17
CA LEU A 155 -10.79 -9.51 0.89
C LEU A 155 -10.20 -8.21 0.34
N VAL A 156 -10.02 -7.18 1.18
CA VAL A 156 -9.43 -5.90 0.75
C VAL A 156 -7.97 -6.08 0.31
N GLU A 157 -7.19 -6.88 1.05
CA GLU A 157 -5.81 -7.21 0.69
C GLU A 157 -5.74 -8.01 -0.61
N ASP A 158 -6.59 -9.02 -0.79
CA ASP A 158 -6.67 -9.84 -2.01
C ASP A 158 -7.02 -8.98 -3.24
N LEU A 159 -8.03 -8.10 -3.13
CA LEU A 159 -8.42 -7.20 -4.22
C LEU A 159 -7.23 -6.33 -4.66
N LEU A 160 -6.55 -5.68 -3.72
CA LEU A 160 -5.43 -4.79 -4.02
C LEU A 160 -4.19 -5.54 -4.50
N GLY A 161 -3.95 -6.75 -3.99
CA GLY A 161 -2.85 -7.62 -4.40
C GLY A 161 -2.94 -8.08 -5.85
N THR A 162 -4.13 -8.02 -6.46
CA THR A 162 -4.35 -8.39 -7.87
C THR A 162 -4.24 -7.22 -8.83
N ALA A 163 -4.09 -5.98 -8.33
CA ALA A 163 -3.98 -4.80 -9.17
C ALA A 163 -2.69 -4.84 -9.99
N ARG A 164 -2.84 -4.76 -11.32
CA ARG A 164 -1.73 -4.85 -12.26
C ARG A 164 -1.73 -3.60 -13.15
N PRO A 165 -0.59 -2.90 -13.26
CA PRO A 165 -0.46 -1.75 -14.14
C PRO A 165 -0.58 -2.17 -15.62
N PRO A 166 -0.75 -1.20 -16.53
CA PRO A 166 -0.66 -1.44 -17.96
C PRO A 166 0.69 -2.08 -18.33
N ALA A 167 0.71 -2.88 -19.39
CA ALA A 167 1.98 -3.38 -19.91
C ALA A 167 2.85 -2.19 -20.37
N PRO A 168 4.19 -2.25 -20.19
CA PRO A 168 5.09 -1.27 -20.77
C PRO A 168 4.85 -1.18 -22.29
N ARG A 169 4.73 0.05 -22.81
CA ARG A 169 4.63 0.29 -24.25
C ARG A 169 6.00 0.27 -24.92
#